data_AF-A0A7V8GKH9-F1
#
_entry.id   AF-A0A7V8GKH9-F1
#
_cell.length_a   1.000
_cell.length_b   1.000
_cell.length_c   1.000
_cell.angle_alpha   90.00
_cell.angle_beta   90.00
_cell.angle_gamma   90.00
#
_symmetry.space_group_name_H-M   'P 1'
#
loop_
_entity.id
_entity.type
_entity.pdbx_description
1 polymer ?
#
loop_
_entity_poly.entity_id
_entity_poly.type
_entity_poly.pdbx_seq_one_letter_code
_entity_poly.pdbx_strand_id
1 'polypeptide(L)' 'MRHGAARVLAGAMAGQDRITSEVSIVDGDGNVLGSATVDSKNPTAMYSARWLIQRHANEIADFVLGGGDGR' A
#
# COMPACT_ATOMS: atom_id res chain seq x y z
N MET A 1 32.40 6.65 15.58
CA MET A 1 31.62 6.06 14.47
C MET A 1 30.46 5.15 14.90
N ARG A 2 30.54 4.40 16.02
CA ARG A 2 29.47 3.46 16.46
C ARG A 2 28.09 4.07 16.77
N HIS A 3 28.02 5.35 17.16
CA HIS A 3 26.76 6.00 17.56
C HIS A 3 25.94 6.58 16.40
N GLY A 4 26.58 6.87 15.27
CA GLY A 4 25.90 7.38 14.06
C GLY A 4 25.08 6.29 13.38
N ALA A 5 25.69 5.14 13.13
CA ALA A 5 25.02 3.99 12.51
C ALA A 5 23.82 3.48 13.34
N ALA A 6 23.95 3.46 14.67
CA ALA A 6 22.86 3.05 15.57
C ALA A 6 21.66 4.01 15.52
N ARG A 7 21.86 5.33 15.41
CA ARG A 7 20.76 6.31 15.24
C ARG A 7 20.12 6.23 13.86
N VAL A 8 20.90 5.97 12.81
CA VAL A 8 20.35 5.77 11.46
C VAL A 8 19.49 4.50 11.41
N LEU A 9 19.95 3.40 12.01
CA LEU A 9 19.16 2.16 12.12
C LEU A 9 17.91 2.35 12.99
N ALA A 10 18.01 3.05 14.12
CA ALA A 10 16.85 3.36 14.95
C ALA A 10 15.85 4.27 14.22
N GLY A 11 16.33 5.28 13.48
CA GLY A 11 15.49 6.16 12.65
C GLY A 11 14.79 5.42 11.51
N ALA A 12 15.49 4.48 10.86
CA ALA A 12 14.91 3.58 9.87
C ALA A 12 13.88 2.59 10.48
N MET A 13 13.84 2.42 11.80
CA MET A 13 12.86 1.56 12.47
C MET A 13 11.75 2.35 13.18
N ALA A 14 11.84 3.69 13.22
CA ALA A 14 10.97 4.56 14.02
C ALA A 14 9.67 4.99 13.32
N GLY A 15 9.51 4.69 12.03
CA GLY A 15 8.31 5.05 11.26
C GLY A 15 7.90 3.93 10.32
N GLN A 16 6.68 3.44 10.47
CA GLN A 16 6.02 2.62 9.46
C GLN A 16 4.89 3.43 8.85
N ASP A 17 5.01 3.77 7.57
CA ASP A 17 3.89 4.33 6.84
C ASP A 17 3.01 3.16 6.35
N ARG A 18 1.70 3.28 6.54
CA ARG A 18 0.72 2.29 6.09
C ARG A 18 -0.45 2.98 5.41
N ILE A 19 -0.84 2.45 4.26
CA ILE A 19 -2.05 2.83 3.54
C ILE A 19 -2.88 1.56 3.36
N THR A 20 -4.13 1.60 3.80
CA THR A 20 -5.08 0.51 3.62
C THR A 20 -6.33 1.06 2.95
N SER A 21 -6.75 0.42 1.86
CA SER A 21 -7.96 0.76 1.11
C SER A 21 -8.80 -0.48 0.90
N GLU A 22 -10.11 -0.32 1.01
CA GLU A 22 -11.08 -1.32 0.58
C GLU A 22 -11.69 -0.84 -0.74
N VAL A 23 -11.64 -1.69 -1.76
CA VAL A 23 -12.14 -1.40 -3.11
C VAL A 23 -13.23 -2.40 -3.42
N SER A 24 -14.42 -1.91 -3.77
CA SER A 24 -15.54 -2.72 -4.24
C SER A 24 -15.95 -2.31 -5.65
N ILE A 25 -16.16 -3.30 -6.50
CA ILE A 25 -16.74 -3.13 -7.84
C ILE A 25 -18.22 -3.44 -7.70
N VAL A 26 -19.06 -2.51 -8.14
CA VAL A 26 -20.52 -2.65 -8.11
C VAL A 26 -21.09 -2.59 -9.53
N ASP A 27 -22.17 -3.34 -9.78
CA ASP A 27 -22.94 -3.22 -11.01
C ASP A 27 -23.87 -1.98 -10.99
N GLY A 28 -24.64 -1.79 -12.07
CA GLY A 28 -25.59 -0.67 -12.18
C GLY A 28 -26.76 -0.74 -11.19
N ASP A 29 -27.03 -1.91 -10.62
CA ASP A 29 -28.09 -2.15 -9.64
C ASP A 29 -27.56 -2.04 -8.19
N GLY A 30 -26.25 -1.83 -8.02
CA GLY A 30 -25.58 -1.71 -6.73
C GLY A 30 -25.11 -3.04 -6.12
N ASN A 31 -25.19 -4.16 -6.84
CA ASN A 31 -24.65 -5.43 -6.37
C ASN A 31 -23.12 -5.44 -6.45
N VAL A 32 -22.46 -5.97 -5.43
CA VAL A 32 -21.00 -6.10 -5.42
C VAL A 32 -20.59 -7.27 -6.32
N LEU A 33 -19.86 -6.96 -7.39
CA LEU A 33 -19.29 -7.93 -8.33
C LEU A 33 -17.94 -8.46 -7.85
N GLY A 34 -17.21 -7.68 -7.06
CA GLY A 34 -15.93 -8.09 -6.48
C GLY A 34 -15.43 -7.08 -5.45
N SER A 35 -14.58 -7.52 -4.52
CA SER A 35 -13.93 -6.65 -3.55
C SER A 35 -12.49 -7.06 -3.28
N ALA A 36 -11.66 -6.08 -2.95
CA ALA A 36 -10.28 -6.30 -2.55
C ALA A 36 -9.87 -5.31 -1.46
N THR A 37 -9.10 -5.82 -0.49
CA THR A 37 -8.39 -5.00 0.48
C THR A 37 -6.95 -4.83 0.03
N VAL A 38 -6.55 -3.61 -0.30
CA VAL A 38 -5.17 -3.29 -0.69
C VAL A 38 -4.46 -2.73 0.54
N ASP A 39 -3.40 -3.39 0.99
CA ASP A 39 -2.59 -3.00 2.14
C ASP A 39 -1.14 -2.77 1.71
N SER A 40 -0.70 -1.52 1.73
CA SER A 40 0.65 -1.11 1.36
C SER A 40 1.39 -0.55 2.58
N LYS A 41 2.59 -1.08 2.86
CA LYS A 41 3.41 -0.72 4.02
C LYS A 41 4.82 -0.31 3.60
N ASN A 42 5.36 0.69 4.29
CA ASN A 42 6.76 1.08 4.26
C ASN A 42 7.38 0.78 5.63
N PRO A 43 7.75 -0.48 5.91
CA PRO A 43 8.06 -0.95 7.26
C PRO A 43 9.31 -0.33 7.90
N THR A 44 10.06 0.49 7.16
CA THR A 44 11.31 1.11 7.62
C THR A 44 11.50 2.57 7.19
N ALA A 45 10.43 3.24 6.71
CA ALA A 45 10.53 4.55 6.05
C ALA A 45 11.66 4.63 4.98
N MET A 46 12.12 3.48 4.49
CA MET A 46 13.33 3.37 3.66
C MET A 46 13.05 3.83 2.24
N TYR A 47 11.79 3.74 1.82
CA TYR A 47 11.29 4.29 0.58
C TYR A 47 10.58 5.62 0.82
N SER A 48 10.54 6.47 -0.20
CA SER A 48 9.78 7.72 -0.11
C SER A 48 8.27 7.45 -0.01
N ALA A 49 7.54 8.34 0.67
CA ALA A 49 6.07 8.30 0.70
C ALA A 49 5.45 8.29 -0.71
N ARG A 50 6.07 8.99 -1.68
CA ARG A 50 5.64 8.99 -3.09
C ARG A 50 5.66 7.58 -3.68
N TRP A 51 6.72 6.81 -3.42
CA TRP A 51 6.82 5.43 -3.91
C TRP A 51 5.73 4.55 -3.32
N LEU A 52 5.44 4.68 -2.02
CA LEU A 52 4.39 3.94 -1.35
C LEU A 52 3.01 4.23 -1.98
N ILE A 53 2.71 5.51 -2.19
CA ILE A 53 1.45 5.96 -2.81
C ILE A 53 1.34 5.43 -4.25
N GLN A 54 2.41 5.53 -5.04
CA GLN A 54 2.42 5.07 -6.43
C GLN A 54 2.18 3.55 -6.50
N ARG A 55 2.86 2.76 -5.66
CA ARG A 55 2.67 1.31 -5.59
C ARG A 55 1.24 0.96 -5.19
N HIS A 56 0.69 1.63 -4.17
CA HIS A 56 -0.66 1.40 -3.71
C HIS A 56 -1.70 1.70 -4.80
N ALA A 57 -1.54 2.81 -5.51
CA ALA A 57 -2.40 3.17 -6.63
C ALA A 57 -2.32 2.15 -7.78
N ASN A 58 -1.12 1.63 -8.06
CA ASN A 58 -0.95 0.59 -9.07
C ASN A 58 -1.65 -0.72 -8.67
N GLU A 59 -1.58 -1.15 -7.39
CA GLU A 59 -2.28 -2.35 -6.92
C GLU A 59 -3.81 -2.22 -7.07
N ILE A 60 -4.36 -1.03 -6.77
CA ILE A 60 -5.78 -0.74 -7.01
C ILE A 60 -6.10 -0.78 -8.51
N ALA A 61 -5.26 -0.15 -9.33
CA ALA A 61 -5.45 -0.13 -10.78
C ALA A 61 -5.40 -1.53 -11.39
N ASP A 62 -4.47 -2.38 -10.95
CA ASP A 62 -4.36 -3.77 -11.40
C ASP A 62 -5.62 -4.57 -11.05
N PHE A 63 -6.18 -4.38 -9.85
CA PHE A 63 -7.44 -5.01 -9.46
C PHE A 63 -8.61 -4.54 -10.34
N VAL A 64 -8.77 -3.23 -10.52
CA VAL A 64 -9.89 -2.65 -11.28
C VAL A 64 -9.79 -2.97 -12.77
N LEU A 65 -8.61 -2.79 -13.37
CA LEU A 65 -8.37 -3.01 -14.80
C LEU A 65 -8.25 -4.50 -15.15
N GLY A 66 -7.87 -5.35 -14.18
CA GLY A 66 -7.86 -6.79 -14.29
C GLY A 66 -9.26 -7.44 -14.19
N GLY A 67 -10.32 -6.65 -13.93
CA GLY A 67 -11.69 -7.15 -13.88
C GLY A 67 -12.18 -7.60 -12.50
N GLY A 68 -11.48 -7.26 -11.42
CA GLY A 68 -11.85 -7.67 -10.06
C GLY A 68 -11.42 -9.09 -9.67
N ASP A 69 -10.73 -9.79 -10.57
CA ASP A 69 -10.17 -11.11 -10.33
C ASP A 69 -8.86 -10.98 -9.56
N GLY A 70 -8.97 -10.72 -8.24
CA GLY A 70 -7.82 -10.78 -7.35
C GLY A 70 -7.11 -12.13 -7.50
N ARG A 71 -5.78 -12.11 -7.74
CA ARG A 71 -4.95 -13.31 -7.59
C ARG A 71 -4.86 -13.75 -6.12
#